data_AF-A0A522RCU2-F1
#
_entry.id   AF-A0A522RCU2-F1
#
_cell.length_a   1.000
_cell.length_b   1.000
_cell.length_c   1.000
_cell.angle_alpha   90.00
_cell.angle_beta   90.00
_cell.angle_gamma   90.00
#
_symmetry.space_group_name_H-M   'P 1'
#
loop_
_entity.id
_entity.type
_entity.pdbx_description
1 polymer ?
#
loop_
_entity_poly.entity_id
_entity_poly.type
_entity_poly.pdbx_seq_one_letter_code
_entity_poly.pdbx_strand_id
1 'polypeptide(L)' 'MSFIREIEPGEATGELRAVYGELERQRGKVSSILKVHSLRPTALRAHLGLY' A
#
# COMPACT_ATOMS: atom_id res chain seq x y z
N MET A 1 -5.71 -13.43 3.65
CA MET A 1 -6.26 -12.46 4.62
C MET A 1 -5.20 -12.21 5.67
N SER A 2 -4.97 -10.94 6.02
CA SER A 2 -4.07 -10.61 7.11
C SER A 2 -4.84 -10.55 8.43
N PHE A 3 -4.18 -10.87 9.54
CA PHE A 3 -4.76 -10.81 10.89
C PHE A 3 -4.69 -9.40 11.51
N ILE A 4 -4.22 -8.41 10.74
CA ILE A 4 -4.08 -7.03 11.20
C ILE A 4 -5.09 -6.12 10.51
N ARG A 5 -5.30 -4.94 11.10
CA ARG A 5 -6.06 -3.87 10.46
C ARG A 5 -5.31 -3.35 9.25
N GLU A 6 -6.00 -3.26 8.11
CA GLU A 6 -5.49 -2.68 6.87
C GLU A 6 -6.32 -1.46 6.48
N ILE A 7 -5.72 -0.54 5.74
CA ILE A 7 -6.41 0.59 5.09
C ILE A 7 -6.54 0.26 3.61
N GLU A 8 -7.78 0.22 3.11
CA GLU A 8 -8.07 -0.03 1.71
C GLU A 8 -7.71 1.18 0.82
N PRO A 9 -7.39 0.98 -0.47
CA PRO A 9 -6.97 2.08 -1.34
C PRO A 9 -7.94 3.26 -1.41
N GLY A 10 -9.25 3.00 -1.36
CA GLY A 10 -10.27 4.04 -1.36
C GLY A 10 -10.34 4.87 -0.07
N GLU A 11 -9.83 4.35 1.04
CA GLU A 11 -9.81 5.01 2.36
C GLU A 11 -8.44 5.65 2.66
N ALA A 12 -7.44 5.38 1.83
CA ALA A 12 -6.09 5.88 2.02
C ALA A 12 -6.03 7.41 1.87
N THR A 13 -5.25 8.04 2.74
CA THR A 13 -5.01 9.49 2.73
C THR A 13 -3.51 9.78 2.77
N GLY A 14 -3.14 11.03 2.48
CA GLY A 14 -1.75 11.49 2.53
C GLY A 14 -0.78 10.65 1.70
N GLU A 15 0.35 10.27 2.29
CA GLU A 15 1.40 9.49 1.62
C GLU A 15 0.92 8.11 1.18
N LEU A 16 0.07 7.45 1.97
CA LEU A 16 -0.42 6.12 1.63
C LEU A 16 -1.21 6.15 0.32
N ARG A 17 -2.06 7.17 0.13
CA ARG A 17 -2.83 7.37 -1.09
C ARG A 17 -1.94 7.55 -2.31
N ALA A 18 -0.86 8.32 -2.16
CA ALA A 18 0.08 8.54 -3.26
C ALA A 18 0.73 7.22 -3.69
N VAL A 19 1.23 6.42 -2.74
CA VAL A 19 1.88 5.13 -3.03
C VAL A 19 0.90 4.13 -3.64
N TYR A 20 -0.31 4.02 -3.09
CA TYR A 20 -1.34 3.14 -3.67
C TYR A 20 -1.75 3.57 -5.07
N GLY A 21 -1.92 4.87 -5.31
CA GLY A 21 -2.24 5.39 -6.65
C GLY A 21 -1.14 5.10 -7.68
N GLU A 22 0.14 5.20 -7.29
CA GLU A 22 1.26 4.78 -8.13
C GLU A 22 1.19 3.27 -8.45
N LEU A 23 0.92 2.44 -7.44
CA LEU A 23 0.81 0.98 -7.61
C LEU A 23 -0.36 0.59 -8.51
N GLU A 24 -1.53 1.21 -8.35
CA GLU A 24 -2.69 0.97 -9.21
C GLU A 24 -2.40 1.40 -10.66
N ARG A 25 -1.75 2.55 -10.86
CA ARG A 25 -1.38 3.00 -12.21
C ARG A 25 -0.37 2.08 -12.89
N GLN A 26 0.59 1.53 -12.15
CA GLN A 26 1.64 0.68 -12.72
C GLN A 26 1.20 -0.79 -12.87
N ARG A 27 0.41 -1.31 -11.92
CA ARG A 27 0.13 -2.75 -11.77
C ARG A 27 -1.37 -3.09 -11.87
N GLY A 28 -2.24 -2.09 -12.00
CA GLY A 28 -3.69 -2.23 -12.08
C GLY A 28 -4.40 -2.53 -10.75
N LYS A 29 -3.66 -3.00 -9.73
CA LYS A 29 -4.21 -3.33 -8.40
C LYS A 29 -3.15 -3.29 -7.31
N VAL A 30 -3.57 -3.05 -6.07
CA VAL A 30 -2.74 -3.23 -4.88
C VAL A 30 -2.90 -4.66 -4.35
N SER A 31 -1.83 -5.45 -4.38
CA SER A 31 -1.80 -6.80 -3.82
C SER A 31 -1.97 -6.78 -2.29
N SER A 32 -2.65 -7.77 -1.72
CA SER A 32 -2.88 -7.85 -0.27
C SER A 32 -1.60 -7.80 0.56
N ILE A 33 -0.48 -8.35 0.07
CA ILE A 33 0.81 -8.29 0.78
C ILE A 33 1.30 -6.85 0.99
N LEU A 34 1.02 -5.95 0.05
CA LEU A 34 1.36 -4.53 0.17
C LEU A 34 0.42 -3.81 1.13
N LYS A 35 -0.84 -4.25 1.22
CA LYS A 35 -1.84 -3.69 2.13
C LYS A 35 -1.51 -3.94 3.61
N VAL A 36 -0.74 -4.99 3.92
CA VAL A 36 -0.20 -5.22 5.28
C VAL A 36 0.66 -4.04 5.77
N HIS A 37 1.30 -3.29 4.86
CA HIS A 37 2.09 -2.12 5.20
C HIS A 37 1.28 -0.81 5.29
N SER A 38 -0.05 -0.87 5.15
CA SER A 38 -0.93 0.31 5.14
C SER A 38 -0.81 1.20 6.38
N LEU A 39 -0.56 0.61 7.55
CA LEU A 39 -0.39 1.34 8.80
C LEU A 39 0.94 2.08 8.91
N ARG A 40 1.89 1.83 8.00
CA ARG A 40 3.21 2.48 7.96
C ARG A 40 3.68 2.67 6.51
N PRO A 41 3.23 3.74 5.82
CA PRO A 41 3.53 3.98 4.40
C PRO A 41 5.03 4.03 4.07
N THR A 42 5.85 4.49 5.02
CA THR A 42 7.32 4.48 4.88
C THR A 42 7.90 3.06 4.75
N ALA A 43 7.32 2.08 5.45
CA ALA A 43 7.70 0.68 5.31
C ALA A 43 7.25 0.09 3.97
N LEU A 44 6.07 0.51 3.47
CA LEU A 44 5.62 0.14 2.12
C LEU A 44 6.60 0.64 1.06
N ARG A 45 7.04 1.91 1.13
CA ARG A 45 8.06 2.44 0.21
C ARG A 45 9.38 1.68 0.30
N ALA A 46 9.84 1.35 1.50
CA ALA A 46 11.05 0.55 1.67
C ALA A 46 10.91 -0.83 1.03
N HIS A 47 9.77 -1.50 1.20
CA HIS A 47 9.47 -2.77 0.55
C HIS A 47 9.55 -2.66 -0.97
N LEU A 48 8.94 -1.63 -1.56
CA LEU A 48 9.00 -1.37 -3.00
C LEU A 48 10.41 -1.00 -3.48
N GLY A 49 11.25 -0.40 -2.62
CA GLY A 49 12.65 -0.12 -2.96
C GLY A 49 13.53 -1.37 -3.01
N LEU A 50 13.09 -2.48 -2.39
CA LEU A 50 13.79 -3.77 -2.44
C LEU A 50 13.46 -4.58 -3.70
N TYR A 51 12.36 -4.25 -4.41
CA TYR A 51 11.82 -5.01 -5.55
C TYR A 51 11.33 -4.12 -6.70
#